data_AF-A0A9W7YFG1-F1
#
_entry.id   AF-A0A9W7YFG1-F1
#
_cell.length_a   1.000
_cell.length_b   1.000
_cell.length_c   1.000
_cell.angle_alpha   90.00
_cell.angle_beta   90.00
_cell.angle_gamma   90.00
#
_symmetry.space_group_name_H-M   'P 1'
#
loop_
_entity.id
_entity.type
_entity.pdbx_description
1 polymer ?
#
loop_
_entity_poly.entity_id
_entity_poly.type
_entity_poly.pdbx_seq_one_letter_code
_entity_poly.pdbx_strand_id
1 'polypeptide(L)'
;MYAAPVSRNRSLSNAGTSTGSLLSGTSENHSDNDESESSQGSEEHTDARARANRPAYWKNRPRNSISRTQKRLFYSWLLEHTRFPFPTENERAGVLAHDPISERQFKYWFANIRCRQFTKHRDPDGNLYFVPSAKFYESCIRLGLPIGHEIPSDVRQGMRILHRSSSRKD
;
A
#
# COMPACT_ATOMS: atom_id res chain seq x y z
N MET A 1 36.99 -43.34 -8.68
CA MET A 1 37.85 -43.27 -7.48
C MET A 1 37.47 -42.03 -6.68
N TYR A 2 37.73 -42.03 -5.37
CA TYR A 2 37.40 -40.99 -4.37
C TYR A 2 38.16 -39.66 -4.66
N ALA A 3 37.89 -38.50 -4.02
CA ALA A 3 37.19 -38.22 -2.76
C ALA A 3 36.63 -36.77 -2.68
N ALA A 4 35.73 -36.52 -1.72
CA ALA A 4 35.53 -35.20 -1.09
C ALA A 4 36.46 -35.07 0.14
N PRO A 5 36.84 -33.85 0.58
CA PRO A 5 36.30 -33.27 1.84
C PRO A 5 36.28 -31.70 1.79
N VAL A 6 36.06 -30.87 2.84
CA VAL A 6 35.85 -31.03 4.30
C VAL A 6 34.81 -29.99 4.80
N SER A 7 34.08 -30.28 5.87
CA SER A 7 33.27 -29.29 6.63
C SER A 7 34.11 -28.26 7.41
N ARG A 8 33.51 -27.13 7.80
CA ARG A 8 33.93 -26.38 9.01
C ARG A 8 32.74 -25.85 9.81
N ASN A 9 32.70 -26.24 11.09
CA ASN A 9 31.75 -25.75 12.10
C ASN A 9 32.27 -24.45 12.76
N ARG A 10 31.36 -23.61 13.23
CA ARG A 10 31.45 -22.78 14.46
C ARG A 10 30.04 -22.27 14.79
N SER A 11 29.35 -22.81 15.80
CA SER A 11 29.55 -22.69 17.26
C SER A 11 28.97 -21.38 17.84
N LEU A 12 28.07 -21.55 18.81
CA LEU A 12 27.37 -20.53 19.58
C LEU A 12 28.19 -20.05 20.81
N SER A 13 28.07 -18.76 21.14
CA SER A 13 28.30 -18.14 22.47
C SER A 13 28.05 -16.63 22.31
N ASN A 14 27.12 -15.90 22.93
CA ASN A 14 26.43 -15.89 24.25
C ASN A 14 27.12 -14.98 25.31
N ALA A 15 26.31 -14.18 26.04
CA ALA A 15 26.67 -13.09 27.00
C ALA A 15 27.42 -11.89 26.39
N GLY A 16 27.34 -10.63 26.88
CA GLY A 16 26.67 -9.90 27.97
C GLY A 16 27.18 -8.43 27.89
N THR A 17 26.58 -7.33 28.40
CA THR A 17 26.12 -7.06 29.78
C THR A 17 25.50 -5.64 29.86
N SER A 18 24.47 -5.47 30.69
CA SER A 18 23.91 -4.29 31.41
C SER A 18 24.19 -2.82 31.00
N THR A 19 23.10 -2.04 30.88
CA THR A 19 22.66 -0.94 31.78
C THR A 19 21.14 -0.74 31.53
N GLY A 20 20.26 -0.30 32.44
CA GLY A 20 20.40 0.10 33.84
C GLY A 20 19.50 1.31 34.13
N SER A 21 18.27 1.11 34.64
CA SER A 21 17.49 2.17 35.31
C SER A 21 16.26 1.63 36.05
N LEU A 22 16.14 1.94 37.33
CA LEU A 22 14.97 1.70 38.19
C LEU A 22 14.11 2.96 38.24
N LEU A 23 12.78 2.83 38.18
CA LEU A 23 11.87 3.74 38.88
C LEU A 23 10.66 2.96 39.41
N SER A 24 10.30 3.27 40.66
CA SER A 24 9.17 2.68 41.37
C SER A 24 7.88 3.45 41.06
N GLY A 25 6.74 2.76 41.05
CA GLY A 25 5.42 3.35 40.79
C GLY A 25 4.31 2.45 41.31
N THR A 26 3.76 2.80 42.45
CA THR A 26 2.68 2.09 43.16
C THR A 26 1.34 2.16 42.43
N SER A 27 0.58 1.07 42.41
CA SER A 27 -0.85 1.08 42.76
C SER A 27 -1.37 -0.33 42.99
N GLU A 28 -2.11 -0.50 44.08
CA GLU A 28 -2.93 -1.67 44.33
C GLU A 28 -4.12 -1.71 43.36
N ASN A 29 -4.55 -2.89 42.94
CA ASN A 29 -5.97 -3.12 42.71
C ASN A 29 -6.30 -4.61 42.80
N HIS A 30 -7.15 -4.92 43.78
CA HIS A 30 -7.67 -6.23 44.13
C HIS A 30 -9.08 -6.34 43.54
N SER A 31 -9.41 -7.44 42.86
CA SER A 31 -10.78 -7.84 42.55
C SER A 31 -10.81 -9.29 42.09
N ASP A 32 -11.36 -10.15 42.95
CA ASP A 32 -11.79 -11.51 42.62
C ASP A 32 -13.04 -11.49 41.71
N ASN A 33 -13.19 -12.54 40.88
CA ASN A 33 -14.41 -13.06 40.22
C ASN A 33 -13.99 -13.91 39.01
N ASP A 34 -14.69 -14.97 38.62
CA ASP A 34 -15.72 -15.77 39.28
C ASP A 34 -15.71 -17.15 38.57
N GLU A 35 -15.93 -18.24 39.31
CA GLU A 35 -15.91 -19.60 38.75
C GLU A 35 -17.33 -20.02 38.37
N SER A 36 -17.58 -20.26 37.08
CA SER A 36 -18.88 -20.73 36.60
C SER A 36 -18.71 -21.77 35.48
N GLU A 37 -18.64 -23.05 35.88
CA GLU A 37 -18.85 -24.19 35.00
C GLU A 37 -20.35 -24.55 34.87
N SER A 38 -20.70 -25.35 33.84
CA SER A 38 -22.00 -26.02 33.64
C SER A 38 -23.19 -25.10 33.23
N SER A 39 -24.14 -25.53 32.38
CA SER A 39 -24.29 -26.83 31.70
C SER A 39 -25.22 -26.74 30.46
N GLN A 40 -25.07 -27.72 29.57
CA GLN A 40 -26.10 -28.42 28.75
C GLN A 40 -27.23 -27.64 28.03
N GLY A 41 -27.46 -28.00 26.75
CA GLY A 41 -28.62 -27.60 25.95
C GLY A 41 -28.36 -27.72 24.45
N SER A 42 -28.24 -28.93 23.91
CA SER A 42 -29.33 -29.65 23.21
C SER A 42 -29.39 -29.33 21.71
N GLU A 43 -29.59 -30.39 20.93
CA GLU A 43 -29.54 -30.40 19.47
C GLU A 43 -30.75 -29.67 18.85
N GLU A 44 -30.54 -28.85 17.83
CA GLU A 44 -31.51 -28.80 16.73
C GLU A 44 -30.87 -28.56 15.36
N HIS A 45 -31.18 -29.46 14.43
CA HIS A 45 -30.51 -29.63 13.15
C HIS A 45 -31.31 -28.97 11.99
N THR A 46 -31.50 -27.66 12.02
CA THR A 46 -31.93 -26.90 10.82
C THR A 46 -31.44 -25.44 10.84
N ASP A 47 -30.35 -25.12 10.11
CA ASP A 47 -30.35 -23.92 9.23
C ASP A 47 -29.12 -23.71 8.30
N ALA A 48 -28.35 -24.77 8.00
CA ALA A 48 -27.25 -24.67 7.01
C ALA A 48 -27.73 -24.17 5.62
N ARG A 49 -29.02 -24.31 5.31
CA ARG A 49 -29.63 -23.90 4.03
C ARG A 49 -29.97 -22.41 3.95
N ALA A 50 -30.17 -21.70 5.07
CA ALA A 50 -30.49 -20.27 5.06
C ALA A 50 -29.36 -19.37 4.52
N ARG A 51 -28.09 -19.78 4.68
CA ARG A 51 -26.95 -19.03 4.12
C ARG A 51 -26.81 -19.14 2.60
N ALA A 52 -27.37 -20.16 1.97
CA ALA A 52 -27.22 -20.41 0.53
C ALA A 52 -28.02 -19.44 -0.36
N ASN A 53 -29.04 -18.77 0.20
CA ASN A 53 -30.02 -18.01 -0.57
C ASN A 53 -29.99 -16.49 -0.34
N ARG A 54 -28.90 -15.95 0.24
CA ARG A 54 -28.67 -14.50 0.20
C ARG A 54 -28.31 -14.10 -1.24
N PRO A 55 -29.11 -13.25 -1.93
CA PRO A 55 -28.80 -12.84 -3.28
C PRO A 55 -27.42 -12.20 -3.33
N ALA A 56 -26.62 -12.57 -4.34
CA ALA A 56 -25.21 -12.21 -4.47
C ALA A 56 -24.96 -10.71 -4.82
N TYR A 57 -25.89 -9.83 -4.44
CA TYR A 57 -25.90 -8.39 -4.70
C TYR A 57 -24.62 -7.66 -4.26
N TRP A 58 -23.94 -8.17 -3.22
CA TRP A 58 -22.65 -7.64 -2.76
C TRP A 58 -21.50 -7.85 -3.76
N LYS A 59 -21.60 -8.82 -4.68
CA LYS A 59 -20.58 -9.06 -5.73
C LYS A 59 -20.59 -7.99 -6.83
N ASN A 60 -21.69 -7.26 -6.97
CA ASN A 60 -21.92 -6.29 -8.06
C ASN A 60 -21.87 -4.82 -7.62
N ARG A 61 -21.59 -4.52 -6.34
CA ARG A 61 -21.37 -3.13 -5.94
C ARG A 61 -20.11 -2.61 -6.67
N PRO A 62 -20.18 -1.48 -7.39
CA PRO A 62 -19.00 -0.91 -8.04
C PRO A 62 -17.98 -0.57 -6.95
N ARG A 63 -16.87 -1.33 -6.91
CA ARG A 63 -15.83 -1.22 -5.87
C ARG A 63 -15.31 0.21 -5.82
N ASN A 64 -15.76 0.98 -4.82
CA ASN A 64 -15.68 2.45 -4.71
C ASN A 64 -14.51 3.06 -5.50
N SER A 65 -14.78 3.32 -6.77
CA SER A 65 -13.76 3.60 -7.78
C SER A 65 -13.51 5.10 -7.82
N ILE A 66 -12.25 5.48 -7.59
CA ILE A 66 -11.83 6.88 -7.66
C ILE A 66 -12.25 7.48 -9.01
N SER A 67 -12.96 8.60 -8.97
CA SER A 67 -13.57 9.24 -10.14
C SER A 67 -12.51 9.66 -11.16
N ARG A 68 -12.92 9.97 -12.40
CA ARG A 68 -11.95 10.48 -13.39
C ARG A 68 -11.41 11.86 -12.97
N THR A 69 -12.25 12.69 -12.36
CA THR A 69 -11.88 14.02 -11.83
C THR A 69 -10.88 13.89 -10.67
N GLN A 70 -11.19 13.07 -9.67
CA GLN A 70 -10.27 12.75 -8.56
C GLN A 70 -8.92 12.23 -9.09
N LYS A 71 -8.94 11.30 -10.08
CA LYS A 71 -7.70 10.83 -10.71
C LYS A 71 -6.91 11.97 -11.36
N ARG A 72 -7.53 12.87 -12.14
CA ARG A 72 -6.83 14.02 -12.74
C ARG A 72 -6.10 14.84 -11.67
N LEU A 73 -6.80 15.17 -10.59
CA LEU A 73 -6.30 16.00 -9.50
C LEU A 73 -5.21 15.31 -8.66
N PHE A 74 -5.33 14.00 -8.41
CA PHE A 74 -4.27 13.26 -7.70
C PHE A 74 -3.03 13.05 -8.58
N TYR A 75 -3.20 12.80 -9.88
CA TYR A 75 -2.07 12.65 -10.81
C TYR A 75 -1.39 13.99 -11.13
N SER A 76 -2.09 15.13 -11.11
CA SER A 76 -1.45 16.45 -11.25
C SER A 76 -0.59 16.77 -10.04
N TRP A 77 -1.10 16.58 -8.82
CA TRP A 77 -0.29 16.76 -7.60
C TRP A 77 0.93 15.82 -7.60
N LEU A 78 0.79 14.57 -8.06
CA LEU A 78 1.92 13.63 -8.18
C LEU A 78 2.95 14.02 -9.25
N LEU A 79 2.57 14.79 -10.29
CA LEU A 79 3.52 15.29 -11.30
C LEU A 79 4.43 16.37 -10.70
N GLU A 80 3.89 17.21 -9.82
CA GLU A 80 4.64 18.22 -9.06
C GLU A 80 5.52 17.55 -7.98
N HIS A 81 5.02 16.49 -7.33
CA HIS A 81 5.66 15.85 -6.17
C HIS A 81 6.31 14.49 -6.49
N THR A 82 6.82 14.31 -7.70
CA THR A 82 7.35 13.01 -8.19
C THR A 82 8.46 12.41 -7.32
N ARG A 83 9.39 13.26 -6.82
CA ARG A 83 10.54 12.83 -5.99
C ARG A 83 10.12 12.38 -4.59
N PHE A 84 9.12 13.06 -4.01
CA PHE A 84 8.61 12.84 -2.67
C PHE A 84 7.07 12.79 -2.64
N PRO A 85 6.44 11.71 -3.14
CA PRO A 85 4.98 11.61 -3.31
C PRO A 85 4.21 11.34 -1.99
N PHE A 86 4.40 12.19 -0.98
CA PHE A 86 3.81 12.07 0.36
C PHE A 86 2.98 13.34 0.67
N PRO A 87 1.69 13.38 0.29
CA PRO A 87 0.86 14.55 0.56
C PRO A 87 0.68 14.77 2.07
N THR A 88 0.90 16.02 2.49
CA THR A 88 0.74 16.48 3.88
C THR A 88 -0.73 16.47 4.33
N GLU A 89 -0.97 16.74 5.62
CA GLU A 89 -2.31 16.93 6.17
C GLU A 89 -3.05 18.10 5.47
N ASN A 90 -2.35 19.20 5.24
CA ASN A 90 -2.90 20.43 4.66
C ASN A 90 -3.24 20.26 3.17
N GLU A 91 -2.34 19.65 2.39
CA GLU A 91 -2.61 19.36 0.97
C GLU A 91 -3.76 18.37 0.83
N ARG A 92 -3.83 17.35 1.69
CA ARG A 92 -4.97 16.43 1.75
C ARG A 92 -6.26 17.20 2.02
N ALA A 93 -6.30 18.10 3.01
CA ALA A 93 -7.48 18.90 3.31
C ALA A 93 -7.93 19.75 2.10
N GLY A 94 -7.00 20.41 1.41
CA GLY A 94 -7.29 21.16 0.17
C GLY A 94 -7.88 20.27 -0.94
N VAL A 95 -7.33 19.07 -1.13
CA VAL A 95 -7.86 18.08 -2.09
C VAL A 95 -9.28 17.62 -1.71
N LEU A 96 -9.52 17.33 -0.42
CA LEU A 96 -10.81 16.86 0.08
C LEU A 96 -11.92 17.93 0.01
N ALA A 97 -11.56 19.21 0.10
CA ALA A 97 -12.51 20.32 0.01
C ALA A 97 -13.18 20.44 -1.37
N HIS A 98 -12.51 19.98 -2.44
CA HIS A 98 -13.03 20.06 -3.81
C HIS A 98 -13.78 18.81 -4.28
N ASP A 99 -13.49 17.63 -3.73
CA ASP A 99 -14.15 16.37 -4.12
C ASP A 99 -14.22 15.40 -2.92
N PRO A 100 -15.42 15.08 -2.39
CA PRO A 100 -15.58 14.34 -1.14
C PRO A 100 -15.26 12.84 -1.31
N ILE A 101 -14.00 12.50 -1.09
CA ILE A 101 -13.47 11.14 -0.95
C ILE A 101 -13.17 10.86 0.54
N SER A 102 -13.37 9.63 1.03
CA SER A 102 -12.95 9.33 2.40
C SER A 102 -11.43 9.40 2.55
N GLU A 103 -10.96 9.94 3.67
CA GLU A 103 -9.54 10.05 4.00
C GLU A 103 -8.80 8.71 3.88
N ARG A 104 -9.45 7.62 4.27
CA ARG A 104 -8.95 6.25 4.14
C ARG A 104 -8.73 5.85 2.67
N GLN A 105 -9.66 6.19 1.77
CA GLN A 105 -9.48 5.94 0.34
C GLN A 105 -8.35 6.80 -0.24
N PHE A 106 -8.23 8.06 0.15
CA PHE A 106 -7.12 8.93 -0.26
C PHE A 106 -5.76 8.34 0.15
N LYS A 107 -5.59 8.03 1.44
CA LYS A 107 -4.38 7.40 2.00
C LYS A 107 -4.02 6.09 1.28
N TYR A 108 -5.00 5.20 1.06
CA TYR A 108 -4.75 3.95 0.33
C TYR A 108 -4.46 4.16 -1.15
N TRP A 109 -5.07 5.15 -1.82
CA TRP A 109 -4.76 5.45 -3.21
C TRP A 109 -3.32 5.92 -3.37
N PHE A 110 -2.87 6.86 -2.53
CA PHE A 110 -1.48 7.33 -2.51
C PHE A 110 -0.46 6.26 -2.07
N ALA A 111 -0.83 5.32 -1.19
CA ALA A 111 0.00 4.15 -0.93
C ALA A 111 0.09 3.22 -2.16
N ASN A 112 -1.05 2.90 -2.78
CA ASN A 112 -1.14 1.97 -3.90
C ASN A 112 -0.45 2.47 -5.16
N ILE A 113 -0.59 3.77 -5.48
CA ILE A 113 0.00 4.37 -6.67
C ILE A 113 1.53 4.36 -6.62
N ARG A 114 2.12 4.67 -5.46
CA ARG A 114 3.57 4.62 -5.23
C ARG A 114 4.11 3.21 -5.45
N CYS A 115 3.54 2.21 -4.80
CA CYS A 115 3.99 0.82 -4.93
C CYS A 115 3.80 0.23 -6.34
N ARG A 116 2.93 0.82 -7.19
CA ARG A 116 2.62 0.29 -8.53
C ARG A 116 3.23 1.07 -9.69
N GLN A 117 3.55 2.35 -9.50
CA GLN A 117 3.94 3.25 -10.58
C GLN A 117 5.18 4.07 -10.27
N PHE A 118 5.81 3.90 -9.10
CA PHE A 118 7.08 4.54 -8.77
C PHE A 118 8.11 3.50 -8.32
N THR A 119 9.36 3.70 -8.70
CA THR A 119 10.51 2.94 -8.20
C THR A 119 11.16 3.72 -7.07
N LYS A 120 11.61 3.04 -6.01
CA LYS A 120 12.28 3.65 -4.86
C LYS A 120 13.80 3.54 -5.03
N HIS A 121 14.49 4.67 -4.94
CA HIS A 121 15.94 4.78 -5.11
C HIS A 121 16.59 5.37 -3.86
N ARG A 122 17.93 5.26 -3.78
CA ARG A 122 18.78 5.94 -2.80
C ARG A 122 19.71 6.91 -3.53
N ASP A 123 19.81 8.13 -3.02
CA ASP A 123 20.86 9.08 -3.39
C ASP A 123 22.22 8.63 -2.78
N PRO A 124 23.36 9.17 -3.25
CA PRO A 124 24.68 8.89 -2.65
C PRO A 124 24.74 9.17 -1.14
N ASP A 125 24.00 10.19 -0.68
CA ASP A 125 23.86 10.56 0.75
C ASP A 125 22.98 9.57 1.55
N GLY A 126 22.51 8.48 0.94
CA GLY A 126 21.62 7.50 1.54
C GLY A 126 20.13 7.89 1.57
N ASN A 127 19.81 9.14 1.22
CA ASN A 127 18.46 9.69 1.15
C ASN A 127 17.56 8.92 0.19
N LEU A 128 16.28 8.76 0.56
CA LEU A 128 15.32 7.97 -0.21
C LEU A 128 14.44 8.86 -1.09
N TYR A 129 14.41 8.58 -2.39
CA TYR A 129 13.56 9.27 -3.35
C TYR A 129 12.80 8.29 -4.26
N PHE A 130 11.81 8.82 -4.97
CA PHE A 130 10.97 8.06 -5.90
C PHE A 130 11.18 8.54 -7.34
N VAL A 131 11.15 7.60 -8.28
CA VAL A 131 11.23 7.85 -9.73
C VAL A 131 9.94 7.32 -10.37
N PRO A 132 9.18 8.13 -11.14
CA PRO A 132 7.97 7.65 -11.79
C PRO A 132 8.27 6.72 -12.97
N SER A 133 7.55 5.60 -13.02
CA SER A 133 7.65 4.60 -14.10
C SER A 133 6.91 5.03 -15.37
N ALA A 134 7.12 4.28 -16.47
CA ALA A 134 6.36 4.45 -17.71
C ALA A 134 4.83 4.41 -17.50
N LYS A 135 4.34 3.63 -16.52
CA LYS A 135 2.91 3.51 -16.20
C LYS A 135 2.31 4.76 -15.55
N PHE A 136 3.14 5.55 -14.87
CA PHE A 136 2.75 6.85 -14.36
C PHE A 136 2.49 7.81 -15.53
N TYR A 137 3.48 8.03 -16.39
CA TYR A 137 3.37 8.92 -17.54
C TYR A 137 2.30 8.49 -18.54
N GLU A 138 2.14 7.19 -18.81
CA GLU A 138 1.01 6.66 -19.60
C GLU A 138 -0.35 7.08 -19.02
N SER A 139 -0.45 7.17 -17.69
CA SER A 139 -1.70 7.53 -17.01
C SER A 139 -1.93 9.04 -17.01
N CYS A 140 -0.88 9.85 -16.86
CA CYS A 140 -0.94 11.31 -17.03
C CYS A 140 -1.41 11.70 -18.44
N ILE A 141 -0.83 11.10 -19.49
CA ILE A 141 -1.23 11.34 -20.88
C ILE A 141 -2.69 10.94 -21.11
N ARG A 142 -3.13 9.76 -20.62
CA ARG A 142 -4.53 9.28 -20.74
C ARG A 142 -5.53 10.18 -19.99
N LEU A 143 -5.07 10.92 -19.00
CA LEU A 143 -5.85 11.89 -18.22
C LEU A 143 -5.81 13.31 -18.81
N GLY A 144 -5.03 13.54 -19.88
CA GLY A 144 -4.87 14.87 -20.50
C GLY A 144 -4.21 15.86 -19.54
N LEU A 145 -3.17 15.43 -18.84
CA LEU A 145 -2.35 16.29 -17.98
C LEU A 145 -1.11 16.77 -18.74
N PRO A 146 -0.76 18.06 -18.67
CA PRO A 146 0.50 18.56 -19.21
C PRO A 146 1.66 18.01 -18.37
N ILE A 147 2.73 17.56 -19.04
CA ILE A 147 3.96 17.13 -18.39
C ILE A 147 4.99 18.23 -18.69
N GLY A 148 5.30 19.04 -17.69
CA GLY A 148 6.15 20.24 -17.84
C GLY A 148 7.65 19.96 -17.95
N HIS A 149 8.07 18.71 -17.74
CA HIS A 149 9.46 18.27 -17.79
C HIS A 149 9.66 17.16 -18.82
N GLU A 150 10.90 16.96 -19.27
CA GLU A 150 11.20 15.88 -20.19
C GLU A 150 11.09 14.51 -19.50
N ILE A 151 10.39 13.56 -20.15
CA ILE A 151 10.32 12.17 -19.69
C ILE A 151 11.64 11.47 -20.05
N PRO A 152 12.38 10.88 -19.08
CA PRO A 152 13.61 10.13 -19.34
C PRO A 152 13.49 9.08 -20.44
N SER A 153 14.56 8.87 -21.22
CA SER A 153 14.53 8.06 -22.44
C SER A 153 14.27 6.57 -22.18
N ASP A 154 14.85 6.02 -21.11
CA ASP A 154 14.59 4.69 -20.57
C ASP A 154 13.12 4.49 -20.19
N VAL A 155 12.53 5.48 -19.49
CA VAL A 155 11.12 5.49 -19.11
C VAL A 155 10.24 5.58 -20.35
N ARG A 156 10.61 6.42 -21.33
CA ARG A 156 9.89 6.63 -22.59
C ARG A 156 9.83 5.35 -23.44
N GLN A 157 10.92 4.59 -23.50
CA GLN A 157 10.95 3.27 -24.17
C GLN A 157 9.98 2.26 -23.53
N GLY A 158 9.71 2.36 -22.23
CA GLY A 158 8.71 1.54 -21.54
C GLY A 158 7.24 1.91 -21.81
N MET A 159 6.96 3.02 -22.51
CA MET A 159 5.60 3.56 -22.68
C MET A 159 4.86 2.92 -23.86
N ARG A 160 3.92 2.02 -23.57
CA ARG A 160 3.16 1.26 -24.58
C ARG A 160 2.19 2.11 -25.40
N ILE A 161 1.85 3.32 -24.94
CA ILE A 161 0.95 4.24 -25.64
C ILE A 161 1.60 4.76 -26.94
N LEU A 162 2.92 4.99 -26.96
CA LEU A 162 3.63 5.46 -28.16
C LEU A 162 3.68 4.39 -29.27
N HIS A 163 3.73 3.12 -28.91
CA HIS A 163 3.83 2.00 -29.86
C HIS A 163 2.51 1.61 -30.55
N ARG A 164 1.35 2.13 -30.12
CA ARG A 164 0.05 1.74 -30.71
C ARG A 164 -0.29 2.49 -32.00
N SER A 165 0.53 3.46 -32.40
CA SER A 165 0.26 4.40 -33.50
C SER A 165 0.53 3.86 -34.90
N SER A 166 1.36 2.82 -35.06
CA SER A 166 1.93 2.42 -36.37
C SER A 166 1.23 1.24 -37.07
N SER A 167 -0.02 0.92 -36.71
CA SER A 167 -0.77 -0.16 -37.38
C SER A 167 -2.21 0.26 -37.73
N ARG A 168 -2.29 1.24 -38.63
CA ARG A 168 -3.29 1.27 -39.71
C ARG A 168 -2.50 1.49 -41.00
N LYS A 169 -2.21 0.39 -41.69
CA LYS A 169 -1.89 0.45 -43.12
C LYS A 169 -3.21 0.43 -43.89
N ASP A 170 -3.16 1.09 -45.03
CA ASP A 170 -4.24 1.31 -45.99
C ASP A 170 -4.80 0.01 -46.59
#